data_AF-A0A8H4KQW9-F1
#
_entry.id   AF-A0A8H4KQW9-F1
#
_cell.length_a   1.000
_cell.length_b   1.000
_cell.length_c   1.000
_cell.angle_alpha   90.00
_cell.angle_beta   90.00
_cell.angle_gamma   90.00
#
_symmetry.space_group_name_H-M   'P 1'
#
loop_
_entity.id
_entity.type
_entity.pdbx_description
1 polymer ?
#
loop_
_entity_poly.entity_id
_entity_poly.type
_entity_poly.pdbx_seq_one_letter_code
_entity_poly.pdbx_strand_id
1 'polypeptide(L)'
;MSCPSTVIGRPTQQEDFSHEPPAITLSGDDYFFSGPVRSYGRIQGRLPKSLGPKLDFDHTHGEIKDEYIILGPGHDYFRCSRPWQGNIAAISSSNLEHYGEVTEFYGENDVERPPFLYLGPGETFYTRVDDGTEKWELSPEIVRNGLQVTSNAVRSAVESLWLGVGGAWVAQYRDSRFRYDLKGQYRGLERALHEKQDQEVSINALALNVTDSNSYAGVFNDGHIVFGNMPYGFDGKDFVACRRKIMSTRTLFQLTSQSTWFENITIRPNGTVLATRLDVPEVWAIEPEKSSGSRILRIPLSDDVPNQALTGICSLKPDIFAVGAGSFDMIGGSKPEPGSWSIWLADLTGEEPKVTKVADMAEIGMINGITTWDENTALVTDCLYGRVYKLDITTGSYNVALEEETMTIPADAPFQVGINGIKVHRSSDQTYVYYTTTTRFSVYRVPVTQEVQVAGPVETLASGVVGDDFAVARDGTLYVCTNISNTVVRIPAAGGKAVTVAGEEKGFAVAGSTACVFGNDERVLYVATSGANAVPVNGETEPAKIVEVRL
;
A
#
# COMPACT_ATOMS: atom_id res chain seq x y z
N MET A 1 -0.76 -50.16 -21.70
CA MET A 1 -0.69 -48.84 -22.36
C MET A 1 -1.43 -47.85 -21.47
N SER A 2 -0.65 -47.06 -20.75
CA SER A 2 -1.05 -45.94 -19.91
C SER A 2 -1.12 -44.67 -20.77
N CYS A 3 -2.18 -43.88 -20.59
CA CYS A 3 -2.30 -42.49 -21.05
C CYS A 3 -3.19 -41.73 -20.05
N PRO A 4 -2.96 -40.42 -19.85
CA PRO A 4 -2.26 -39.96 -18.65
C PRO A 4 -3.16 -39.25 -17.63
N SER A 5 -2.69 -39.22 -16.39
CA SER A 5 -3.12 -38.30 -15.34
C SER A 5 -2.80 -36.86 -15.75
N THR A 6 -3.82 -36.09 -16.11
CA THR A 6 -3.67 -34.64 -16.26
C THR A 6 -3.74 -34.00 -14.87
N VAL A 7 -2.59 -33.45 -14.47
CA VAL A 7 -2.40 -32.56 -13.34
C VAL A 7 -3.48 -31.46 -13.37
N ILE A 8 -4.21 -31.30 -12.26
CA ILE A 8 -5.05 -30.13 -12.04
C ILE A 8 -4.10 -28.95 -11.85
N GLY A 9 -3.88 -28.19 -12.93
CA GLY A 9 -3.14 -26.94 -12.88
C GLY A 9 -3.83 -25.97 -11.91
N ARG A 10 -3.03 -25.33 -11.05
CA ARG A 10 -3.46 -24.15 -10.30
C ARG A 10 -4.01 -23.10 -11.28
N PRO A 11 -5.16 -22.46 -11.01
CA PRO A 11 -5.65 -21.38 -11.85
C PRO A 11 -4.63 -20.24 -11.91
N THR A 12 -4.21 -19.88 -13.13
CA THR A 12 -3.45 -18.66 -13.42
C THR A 12 -4.45 -17.54 -13.73
N GLN A 13 -4.24 -16.36 -13.13
CA GLN A 13 -5.06 -15.14 -13.24
C GLN A 13 -6.49 -15.26 -12.68
N GLN A 14 -6.63 -15.04 -11.37
CA GLN A 14 -7.88 -14.50 -10.82
C GLN A 14 -7.73 -12.97 -10.75
N GLU A 15 -8.68 -12.24 -11.33
CA GLU A 15 -8.91 -10.85 -10.94
C GLU A 15 -9.40 -10.87 -9.48
N ASP A 16 -8.51 -10.53 -8.54
CA ASP A 16 -8.83 -10.34 -7.13
C ASP A 16 -9.40 -8.93 -6.95
N PHE A 17 -10.72 -8.81 -6.75
CA PHE A 17 -11.42 -7.53 -6.59
C PHE A 17 -11.34 -6.94 -5.19
N SER A 18 -10.59 -7.56 -4.26
CA SER A 18 -10.36 -7.06 -2.89
C SER A 18 -9.81 -5.63 -2.81
N HIS A 19 -9.25 -5.12 -3.91
CA HIS A 19 -8.70 -3.77 -4.04
C HIS A 19 -9.75 -2.67 -4.31
N GLU A 20 -10.95 -3.02 -4.77
CA GLU A 20 -11.98 -2.04 -5.14
C GLU A 20 -12.62 -1.36 -3.91
N PRO A 21 -12.95 -0.05 -3.97
CA PRO A 21 -13.72 0.60 -2.90
C PRO A 21 -15.11 0.01 -2.79
N PRO A 22 -15.66 -0.21 -1.56
CA PRO A 22 -17.10 -0.17 -1.41
C PRO A 22 -17.67 1.11 -1.99
N ALA A 23 -18.69 0.99 -2.83
CA ALA A 23 -19.54 2.08 -3.21
C ALA A 23 -20.98 1.76 -2.80
N ILE A 24 -21.63 2.72 -2.18
CA ILE A 24 -23.06 2.66 -1.87
C ILE A 24 -23.74 3.88 -2.48
N THR A 25 -24.89 3.67 -3.11
CA THR A 25 -25.73 4.74 -3.62
C THR A 25 -27.19 4.52 -3.22
N LEU A 26 -27.89 5.63 -2.95
CA LEU A 26 -29.26 5.66 -2.46
C LEU A 26 -30.05 6.70 -3.24
N SER A 27 -31.19 6.31 -3.81
CA SER A 27 -32.10 7.21 -4.51
C SER A 27 -33.54 6.74 -4.31
N GLY A 28 -34.28 7.43 -3.45
CA GLY A 28 -35.64 7.05 -3.08
C GLY A 28 -35.67 5.69 -2.41
N ASP A 29 -36.49 4.79 -2.93
CA ASP A 29 -36.56 3.41 -2.47
C ASP A 29 -35.51 2.49 -3.13
N ASP A 30 -34.67 3.05 -4.00
CA ASP A 30 -33.62 2.32 -4.72
C ASP A 30 -32.29 2.42 -3.97
N TYR A 31 -31.57 1.31 -3.97
CA TYR A 31 -30.22 1.24 -3.42
C TYR A 31 -29.36 0.29 -4.25
N PHE A 32 -28.09 0.62 -4.36
CA PHE A 32 -27.10 -0.28 -4.92
C PHE A 32 -25.82 -0.20 -4.10
N PHE A 33 -25.31 -1.38 -3.76
CA PHE A 33 -24.02 -1.56 -3.13
C PHE A 33 -23.13 -2.38 -4.06
N SER A 34 -21.92 -1.89 -4.27
CA SER A 34 -20.85 -2.61 -4.94
C SER A 34 -19.68 -2.74 -3.99
N GLY A 35 -19.22 -3.96 -3.75
CA GLY A 35 -18.12 -4.24 -2.84
C GLY A 35 -17.18 -5.30 -3.39
N PRO A 36 -16.02 -5.53 -2.74
CA PRO A 36 -14.94 -6.36 -3.29
C PRO A 36 -15.29 -7.85 -3.49
N VAL A 37 -16.36 -8.32 -2.85
CA VAL A 37 -16.78 -9.74 -2.87
C VAL A 37 -18.14 -9.92 -3.54
N ARG A 38 -19.00 -8.90 -3.50
CA ARG A 38 -20.37 -8.98 -4.00
C ARG A 38 -20.90 -7.58 -4.30
N SER A 39 -21.68 -7.48 -5.37
CA SER A 39 -22.55 -6.34 -5.65
C SER A 39 -24.01 -6.76 -5.49
N TYR A 40 -24.83 -5.96 -4.81
CA TYR A 40 -26.26 -6.23 -4.67
C TYR A 40 -27.05 -4.94 -4.54
N GLY A 41 -28.32 -5.00 -4.90
CA GLY A 41 -29.18 -3.83 -4.85
C GLY A 41 -30.62 -4.11 -5.22
N ARG A 42 -31.41 -3.07 -5.12
CA ARG A 42 -32.79 -3.05 -5.57
C ARG A 42 -33.03 -1.76 -6.31
N ILE A 43 -33.51 -1.88 -7.55
CA ILE A 43 -33.81 -0.74 -8.42
C ILE A 43 -35.21 -0.96 -9.01
N GLN A 44 -36.12 -0.03 -8.74
CA GLN A 44 -37.51 -0.13 -9.15
C GLN A 44 -37.69 0.35 -10.61
N GLY A 45 -38.44 -0.42 -11.38
CA GLY A 45 -39.20 0.08 -12.53
C GLY A 45 -38.50 0.23 -13.90
N ARG A 46 -37.16 0.18 -14.05
CA ARG A 46 -36.53 0.46 -15.36
C ARG A 46 -35.27 -0.31 -15.76
N LEU A 47 -34.82 -1.31 -15.00
CA LEU A 47 -33.77 -2.20 -15.51
C LEU A 47 -34.30 -3.03 -16.70
N PRO A 48 -33.45 -3.38 -17.70
CA PRO A 48 -33.80 -4.35 -18.72
C PRO A 48 -34.47 -5.58 -18.10
N LYS A 49 -35.54 -6.10 -18.70
CA LYS A 49 -36.31 -7.24 -18.17
C LYS A 49 -35.43 -8.46 -17.81
N SER A 50 -34.25 -8.58 -18.41
CA SER A 50 -33.25 -9.62 -18.15
C SER A 50 -32.60 -9.56 -16.76
N LEU A 51 -32.63 -8.42 -16.08
CA LEU A 51 -31.99 -8.22 -14.77
C LEU A 51 -32.99 -8.20 -13.60
N GLY A 52 -34.26 -7.91 -13.88
CA GLY A 52 -35.31 -7.85 -12.85
C GLY A 52 -35.18 -6.64 -11.91
N PRO A 53 -36.13 -6.46 -10.97
CA PRO A 53 -36.18 -5.33 -10.04
C PRO A 53 -35.23 -5.49 -8.82
N LYS A 54 -34.50 -6.61 -8.75
CA LYS A 54 -33.60 -6.96 -7.65
C LYS A 54 -32.32 -7.50 -8.27
N LEU A 55 -31.19 -6.89 -7.91
CA LEU A 55 -29.86 -7.20 -8.43
C LEU A 55 -29.05 -7.90 -7.33
N ASP A 56 -28.43 -9.02 -7.67
CA ASP A 56 -27.60 -9.78 -6.73
C ASP A 56 -26.52 -10.52 -7.53
N PHE A 57 -25.28 -10.08 -7.36
CA PHE A 57 -24.11 -10.52 -8.12
C PHE A 57 -23.01 -10.94 -7.16
N ASP A 58 -22.84 -12.25 -7.02
CA ASP A 58 -21.66 -12.82 -6.36
C ASP A 58 -20.49 -12.77 -7.34
N HIS A 59 -19.35 -12.18 -6.97
CA HIS A 59 -18.16 -12.07 -7.82
C HIS A 59 -17.45 -13.44 -8.03
N THR A 60 -18.15 -14.56 -7.79
CA THR A 60 -17.73 -15.92 -8.10
C THR A 60 -17.66 -16.20 -9.60
N HIS A 61 -16.74 -17.09 -9.99
CA HIS A 61 -16.51 -17.47 -11.38
C HIS A 61 -17.76 -18.14 -12.03
N GLY A 62 -18.34 -17.55 -13.09
CA GLY A 62 -19.53 -18.08 -13.77
C GLY A 62 -20.10 -17.20 -14.89
N GLU A 63 -21.33 -17.49 -15.34
CA GLU A 63 -22.02 -16.82 -16.47
C GLU A 63 -22.52 -15.39 -16.17
N ILE A 64 -22.24 -14.85 -14.99
CA ILE A 64 -22.84 -13.60 -14.47
C ILE A 64 -21.88 -12.42 -14.71
N LYS A 65 -22.47 -11.28 -15.10
CA LYS A 65 -21.77 -10.00 -15.29
C LYS A 65 -21.65 -9.28 -13.96
N ASP A 66 -20.47 -8.73 -13.67
CA ASP A 66 -20.34 -7.77 -12.58
C ASP A 66 -20.93 -6.43 -12.99
N GLU A 67 -21.62 -5.78 -12.04
CA GLU A 67 -22.24 -4.48 -12.24
C GLU A 67 -21.77 -3.50 -11.18
N TYR A 68 -21.44 -2.31 -11.67
CA TYR A 68 -21.23 -1.12 -10.87
C TYR A 68 -22.32 -0.13 -11.26
N ILE A 69 -23.16 0.26 -10.30
CA ILE A 69 -24.27 1.18 -10.54
C ILE A 69 -24.16 2.34 -9.56
N ILE A 70 -24.20 3.55 -10.12
CA ILE A 70 -24.34 4.78 -9.36
C ILE A 70 -25.74 5.31 -9.61
N LEU A 71 -26.54 5.36 -8.55
CA LEU A 71 -27.88 5.93 -8.57
C LEU A 71 -27.83 7.45 -8.42
N GLY A 72 -28.56 8.14 -9.29
CA GLY A 72 -28.85 9.56 -9.25
C GLY A 72 -30.33 9.84 -8.97
N PRO A 73 -30.72 11.12 -8.86
CA PRO A 73 -32.12 11.52 -8.66
C PRO A 73 -32.98 11.15 -9.89
N GLY A 74 -34.32 11.15 -9.74
CA GLY A 74 -35.22 11.00 -10.90
C GLY A 74 -35.20 9.63 -11.58
N HIS A 75 -34.67 8.60 -10.90
CA HIS A 75 -34.39 7.26 -11.45
C HIS A 75 -33.26 7.22 -12.49
N ASP A 76 -32.37 8.21 -12.42
CA ASP A 76 -31.19 8.23 -13.24
C ASP A 76 -30.08 7.35 -12.68
N TYR A 77 -29.30 6.72 -13.55
CA TYR A 77 -28.17 5.93 -13.11
C TYR A 77 -27.08 5.79 -14.16
N PHE A 78 -25.84 5.71 -13.67
CA PHE A 78 -24.69 5.30 -14.46
C PHE A 78 -24.40 3.83 -14.17
N ARG A 79 -24.24 3.02 -15.21
CA ARG A 79 -23.96 1.59 -15.07
C ARG A 79 -22.72 1.20 -15.84
N CYS A 80 -21.83 0.47 -15.19
CA CYS A 80 -20.77 -0.27 -15.87
C CYS A 80 -21.09 -1.76 -15.80
N SER A 81 -20.90 -2.46 -16.92
CA SER A 81 -21.07 -3.90 -17.00
C SER A 81 -19.78 -4.55 -17.50
N ARG A 82 -19.39 -5.66 -16.86
CA ARG A 82 -18.19 -6.43 -17.23
C ARG A 82 -18.57 -7.81 -17.77
N PRO A 83 -18.40 -8.08 -19.07
CA PRO A 83 -18.47 -9.43 -19.62
C PRO A 83 -17.14 -10.16 -19.43
N TRP A 84 -17.17 -11.42 -19.00
CA TRP A 84 -15.97 -12.23 -18.69
C TRP A 84 -14.94 -12.37 -19.84
N GLN A 85 -15.34 -12.19 -21.10
CA GLN A 85 -14.47 -12.31 -22.29
C GLN A 85 -14.38 -11.01 -23.12
N GLY A 86 -14.84 -9.88 -22.60
CA GLY A 86 -14.91 -8.64 -23.35
C GLY A 86 -14.42 -7.45 -22.55
N ASN A 87 -14.20 -6.34 -23.25
CA ASN A 87 -13.83 -5.08 -22.62
C ASN A 87 -14.96 -4.59 -21.70
N ILE A 88 -14.60 -3.90 -20.62
CA ILE A 88 -15.56 -3.26 -19.72
C ILE A 88 -16.33 -2.21 -20.52
N ALA A 89 -17.67 -2.24 -20.40
CA ALA A 89 -18.52 -1.27 -21.07
C ALA A 89 -19.28 -0.44 -20.04
N ALA A 90 -18.99 0.85 -20.00
CA ALA A 90 -19.80 1.86 -19.35
C ALA A 90 -21.00 2.21 -20.25
N ILE A 91 -22.21 2.12 -19.70
CA ILE A 91 -23.46 2.37 -20.41
C ILE A 91 -24.33 3.28 -19.54
N SER A 92 -24.56 4.50 -20.00
CA SER A 92 -25.65 5.35 -19.49
C SER A 92 -26.97 4.83 -20.07
N SER A 93 -27.99 4.65 -19.23
CA SER A 93 -29.25 3.99 -19.67
C SER A 93 -30.54 4.60 -19.15
N SER A 94 -30.46 5.64 -18.32
CA SER A 94 -31.55 6.61 -18.20
C SER A 94 -31.26 7.76 -19.17
N ASN A 95 -32.27 8.28 -19.87
CA ASN A 95 -32.07 9.41 -20.79
C ASN A 95 -31.66 10.66 -19.99
N LEU A 96 -30.35 10.87 -19.84
CA LEU A 96 -29.79 12.05 -19.18
C LEU A 96 -29.64 13.19 -20.17
N GLU A 97 -30.55 14.16 -20.15
CA GLU A 97 -30.40 15.38 -20.96
C GLU A 97 -29.44 16.41 -20.32
N HIS A 98 -29.03 16.22 -19.05
CA HIS A 98 -28.17 17.18 -18.32
C HIS A 98 -26.95 16.58 -17.58
N TYR A 99 -26.58 15.31 -17.83
CA TYR A 99 -25.27 14.74 -17.45
C TYR A 99 -24.45 14.28 -18.68
N GLY A 100 -24.79 14.76 -19.87
CA GLY A 100 -24.06 14.46 -21.11
C GLY A 100 -22.56 14.77 -21.00
N GLU A 101 -22.24 15.81 -20.23
CA GLU A 101 -20.87 16.21 -19.90
C GLU A 101 -20.02 15.13 -19.21
N VAL A 102 -20.63 14.24 -18.42
CA VAL A 102 -19.92 13.13 -17.75
C VAL A 102 -19.56 12.05 -18.77
N THR A 103 -20.49 11.77 -19.69
CA THR A 103 -20.28 10.76 -20.74
C THR A 103 -19.21 11.23 -21.74
N GLU A 104 -19.27 12.50 -22.15
CA GLU A 104 -18.23 13.11 -22.98
C GLU A 104 -16.88 13.12 -22.26
N PHE A 105 -16.85 13.53 -20.99
CA PHE A 105 -15.62 13.55 -20.19
C PHE A 105 -14.97 12.17 -20.09
N TYR A 106 -15.74 11.11 -19.88
CA TYR A 106 -15.20 9.75 -19.89
C TYR A 106 -14.76 9.27 -21.27
N GLY A 107 -15.51 9.62 -22.33
CA GLY A 107 -15.11 9.30 -23.69
C GLY A 107 -13.80 10.00 -24.11
N GLU A 108 -13.61 11.26 -23.73
CA GLU A 108 -12.40 12.03 -24.02
C GLU A 108 -11.17 11.53 -23.27
N ASN A 109 -11.36 10.92 -22.10
CA ASN A 109 -10.28 10.44 -21.23
C ASN A 109 -10.14 8.90 -21.25
N ASP A 110 -10.76 8.22 -22.20
CA ASP A 110 -10.72 6.76 -22.39
C ASP A 110 -11.04 5.98 -21.09
N VAL A 111 -12.03 6.47 -20.34
CA VAL A 111 -12.37 5.95 -19.01
C VAL A 111 -13.29 4.75 -19.16
N GLU A 112 -12.73 3.55 -19.09
CA GLU A 112 -13.50 2.31 -19.11
C GLU A 112 -14.35 2.13 -17.85
N ARG A 113 -13.88 2.63 -16.70
CA ARG A 113 -14.58 2.60 -15.42
C ARG A 113 -14.29 3.88 -14.62
N PRO A 114 -15.32 4.57 -14.09
CA PRO A 114 -15.08 5.71 -13.22
C PRO A 114 -14.54 5.24 -11.86
N PRO A 115 -13.37 5.75 -11.41
CA PRO A 115 -12.88 5.47 -10.07
C PRO A 115 -13.77 6.16 -9.01
N PHE A 116 -14.35 7.31 -9.36
CA PHE A 116 -15.27 8.08 -8.53
C PHE A 116 -16.29 8.82 -9.38
N LEU A 117 -17.58 8.59 -9.11
CA LEU A 117 -18.66 9.39 -9.65
C LEU A 117 -19.76 9.52 -8.60
N TYR A 118 -20.16 10.76 -8.35
CA TYR A 118 -21.21 11.08 -7.40
C TYR A 118 -22.26 11.92 -8.12
N LEU A 119 -23.49 11.44 -8.10
CA LEU A 119 -24.65 12.13 -8.66
C LEU A 119 -25.44 12.72 -7.49
N GLY A 120 -25.82 13.98 -7.59
CA GLY A 120 -26.60 14.69 -6.59
C GLY A 120 -27.89 15.28 -7.16
N PRO A 121 -28.77 15.81 -6.31
CA PRO A 121 -29.98 16.51 -6.74
C PRO A 121 -29.67 17.73 -7.63
N GLY A 122 -30.63 18.11 -8.47
CA GLY A 122 -30.51 19.32 -9.31
C GLY A 122 -29.37 19.23 -10.32
N GLU A 123 -29.13 18.05 -10.87
CA GLU A 123 -28.10 17.78 -11.89
C GLU A 123 -26.66 18.01 -11.42
N THR A 124 -26.46 18.10 -10.11
CA THR A 124 -25.13 18.22 -9.55
C THR A 124 -24.36 16.91 -9.68
N PHE A 125 -23.06 17.01 -9.93
CA PHE A 125 -22.17 15.85 -9.94
C PHE A 125 -20.73 16.23 -9.60
N TYR A 126 -19.97 15.21 -9.22
CA TYR A 126 -18.52 15.27 -9.10
C TYR A 126 -17.91 13.98 -9.61
N THR A 127 -16.87 14.08 -10.43
CA THR A 127 -16.13 12.93 -10.94
C THR A 127 -14.63 13.22 -11.07
N ARG A 128 -13.84 12.15 -10.98
CA ARG A 128 -12.40 12.14 -11.24
C ARG A 128 -12.03 10.92 -12.06
N VAL A 129 -10.99 11.03 -12.90
CA VAL A 129 -10.40 9.90 -13.65
C VAL A 129 -9.01 9.56 -13.09
N ASP A 130 -8.44 8.43 -13.50
CA ASP A 130 -7.26 7.83 -12.86
C ASP A 130 -6.01 8.72 -12.84
N ASP A 131 -5.83 9.59 -13.84
CA ASP A 131 -4.71 10.54 -13.89
C ASP A 131 -4.86 11.74 -12.92
N GLY A 132 -6.00 11.82 -12.23
CA GLY A 132 -6.37 12.87 -11.29
C GLY A 132 -7.08 14.08 -11.91
N THR A 133 -7.44 14.03 -13.20
CA THR A 133 -8.29 15.04 -13.84
C THR A 133 -9.71 14.97 -13.29
N GLU A 134 -10.31 16.13 -13.01
CA GLU A 134 -11.59 16.27 -12.32
C GLU A 134 -12.60 17.07 -13.15
N LYS A 135 -13.88 16.71 -13.02
CA LYS A 135 -14.99 17.47 -13.60
C LYS A 135 -16.16 17.49 -12.61
N TRP A 136 -16.84 18.62 -12.48
CA TRP A 136 -17.95 18.77 -11.55
C TRP A 136 -18.91 19.87 -11.98
N GLU A 137 -20.18 19.69 -11.63
CA GLU A 137 -21.23 20.72 -11.65
C GLU A 137 -21.78 20.83 -10.22
N LEU A 138 -21.38 21.88 -9.51
CA LEU A 138 -21.63 22.04 -8.07
C LEU A 138 -21.98 23.49 -7.75
N SER A 139 -22.77 23.69 -6.69
CA SER A 139 -23.08 25.04 -6.23
C SER A 139 -21.81 25.80 -5.82
N PRO A 140 -21.77 27.14 -5.97
CA PRO A 140 -20.61 27.95 -5.54
C PRO A 140 -20.24 27.76 -4.07
N GLU A 141 -21.22 27.37 -3.25
CA GLU A 141 -21.01 27.04 -1.84
C GLU A 141 -20.23 25.73 -1.67
N ILE A 142 -20.63 24.65 -2.35
CA ILE A 142 -19.94 23.36 -2.26
C ILE A 142 -18.53 23.47 -2.83
N VAL A 143 -18.34 24.22 -3.92
CA VAL A 143 -17.01 24.48 -4.49
C VAL A 143 -16.10 25.17 -3.46
N ARG A 144 -16.62 26.17 -2.75
CA ARG A 144 -15.84 26.94 -1.77
C ARG A 144 -15.59 26.18 -0.47
N ASN A 145 -16.61 25.53 0.07
CA ASN A 145 -16.57 24.97 1.43
C ASN A 145 -16.26 23.46 1.43
N GLY A 146 -16.77 22.73 0.44
CA GLY A 146 -16.52 21.30 0.23
C GLY A 146 -15.20 21.07 -0.50
N LEU A 147 -15.11 21.48 -1.76
CA LEU A 147 -13.90 21.26 -2.58
C LEU A 147 -12.70 22.11 -2.13
N GLN A 148 -12.96 23.29 -1.54
CA GLN A 148 -11.93 24.26 -1.12
C GLN A 148 -10.98 24.68 -2.24
N VAL A 149 -11.49 24.68 -3.48
CA VAL A 149 -10.71 25.09 -4.64
C VAL A 149 -10.80 26.59 -4.86
N THR A 150 -9.68 27.21 -5.24
CA THR A 150 -9.67 28.58 -5.75
C THR A 150 -10.17 28.58 -7.20
N SER A 151 -10.57 29.73 -7.73
CA SER A 151 -11.09 29.85 -9.11
C SER A 151 -10.11 29.36 -10.19
N ASN A 152 -8.83 29.18 -9.85
CA ASN A 152 -7.77 28.79 -10.78
C ASN A 152 -7.24 27.37 -10.50
N ALA A 153 -7.78 26.66 -9.52
CA ALA A 153 -7.31 25.32 -9.18
C ALA A 153 -7.86 24.30 -10.19
N VAL A 154 -6.96 23.53 -10.79
CA VAL A 154 -7.29 22.46 -11.75
C VAL A 154 -7.60 21.11 -11.08
N ARG A 155 -7.37 20.99 -9.77
CA ARG A 155 -7.64 19.79 -8.95
C ARG A 155 -8.07 20.19 -7.54
N SER A 156 -8.98 19.42 -6.95
CA SER A 156 -9.39 19.60 -5.54
C SER A 156 -8.54 18.77 -4.58
N ALA A 157 -8.56 19.12 -3.30
CA ALA A 157 -7.95 18.33 -2.21
C ALA A 157 -8.83 17.16 -1.74
N VAL A 158 -10.04 17.04 -2.31
CA VAL A 158 -11.05 16.06 -1.90
C VAL A 158 -10.70 14.67 -2.41
N GLU A 159 -10.71 13.68 -1.54
CA GLU A 159 -10.63 12.26 -1.90
C GLU A 159 -12.01 11.74 -2.33
N SER A 160 -13.07 12.09 -1.60
CA SER A 160 -14.45 11.65 -1.85
C SER A 160 -15.47 12.71 -1.48
N LEU A 161 -16.52 12.87 -2.30
CA LEU A 161 -17.58 13.85 -2.10
C LEU A 161 -18.95 13.17 -2.18
N TRP A 162 -19.72 13.20 -1.11
CA TRP A 162 -21.09 12.69 -1.09
C TRP A 162 -22.09 13.83 -1.13
N LEU A 163 -23.07 13.75 -2.01
CA LEU A 163 -24.10 14.76 -2.24
C LEU A 163 -25.45 14.25 -1.75
N GLY A 164 -26.24 15.13 -1.13
CA GLY A 164 -27.57 14.82 -0.61
C GLY A 164 -28.58 15.92 -0.91
N VAL A 165 -29.84 15.71 -0.52
CA VAL A 165 -30.94 16.66 -0.73
C VAL A 165 -30.70 17.99 -0.05
N GLY A 166 -31.33 19.05 -0.58
CA GLY A 166 -31.26 20.39 0.01
C GLY A 166 -29.88 21.02 -0.03
N GLY A 167 -28.97 20.52 -0.86
CA GLY A 167 -27.58 20.97 -0.92
C GLY A 167 -26.71 20.43 0.21
N ALA A 168 -27.14 19.35 0.88
CA ALA A 168 -26.32 18.65 1.86
C ALA A 168 -25.09 18.01 1.20
N TRP A 169 -23.96 18.03 1.88
CA TRP A 169 -22.73 17.41 1.39
C TRP A 169 -21.80 16.94 2.51
N VAL A 170 -20.98 15.94 2.20
CA VAL A 170 -19.84 15.49 3.01
C VAL A 170 -18.64 15.37 2.08
N ALA A 171 -17.52 16.00 2.43
CA ALA A 171 -16.27 15.97 1.67
C ALA A 171 -15.15 15.41 2.55
N GLN A 172 -14.57 14.28 2.16
CA GLN A 172 -13.33 13.76 2.74
C GLN A 172 -12.15 14.19 1.89
N TYR A 173 -11.07 14.63 2.53
CA TYR A 173 -9.84 15.08 1.92
C TYR A 173 -8.77 13.98 1.94
N ARG A 174 -7.75 14.10 1.08
CA ARG A 174 -6.67 13.10 0.97
C ARG A 174 -5.88 12.88 2.26
N ASP A 175 -5.94 13.85 3.19
CA ASP A 175 -5.34 13.73 4.52
C ASP A 175 -6.25 12.98 5.53
N SER A 176 -7.28 12.27 5.04
CA SER A 176 -8.29 11.54 5.83
C SER A 176 -9.23 12.40 6.68
N ARG A 177 -9.03 13.71 6.78
CA ARG A 177 -10.01 14.58 7.46
C ARG A 177 -11.22 14.74 6.56
N PHE A 178 -12.38 14.99 7.15
CA PHE A 178 -13.58 15.32 6.38
C PHE A 178 -14.29 16.54 6.97
N ARG A 179 -15.08 17.20 6.13
CA ARG A 179 -16.01 18.28 6.49
C ARG A 179 -17.37 17.97 5.92
N TYR A 180 -18.40 18.58 6.48
CA TYR A 180 -19.76 18.39 6.02
C TYR A 180 -20.62 19.59 6.35
N ASP A 181 -21.69 19.76 5.56
CA ASP A 181 -22.84 20.57 5.91
C ASP A 181 -24.08 19.80 5.46
N LEU A 182 -24.81 19.23 6.42
CA LEU A 182 -25.99 18.43 6.13
C LEU A 182 -27.26 19.28 5.92
N LYS A 183 -27.21 20.61 6.06
CA LYS A 183 -28.37 21.52 5.88
C LYS A 183 -29.61 21.09 6.68
N GLY A 184 -29.40 20.52 7.87
CA GLY A 184 -30.46 20.00 8.74
C GLY A 184 -31.15 18.72 8.25
N GLN A 185 -30.63 18.12 7.16
CA GLN A 185 -31.01 16.81 6.63
C GLN A 185 -30.23 15.69 7.34
N TYR A 186 -30.66 14.44 7.17
CA TYR A 186 -30.02 13.24 7.69
C TYR A 186 -29.67 13.35 9.19
N ARG A 187 -30.60 13.86 10.01
CA ARG A 187 -30.33 14.23 11.42
C ARG A 187 -29.69 13.11 12.26
N GLY A 188 -29.96 11.86 11.94
CA GLY A 188 -29.34 10.71 12.62
C GLY A 188 -27.85 10.51 12.31
N LEU A 189 -27.36 11.07 11.20
CA LEU A 189 -25.98 10.98 10.75
C LEU A 189 -25.07 12.05 11.39
N GLU A 190 -25.61 13.25 11.63
CA GLU A 190 -24.84 14.42 12.08
C GLU A 190 -24.01 14.14 13.34
N ARG A 191 -24.62 13.48 14.33
CA ARG A 191 -23.94 13.10 15.57
C ARG A 191 -22.77 12.15 15.31
N ALA A 192 -22.96 11.17 14.43
CA ALA A 192 -21.91 10.21 14.10
C ALA A 192 -20.75 10.87 13.34
N LEU A 193 -21.05 11.76 12.38
CA LEU A 193 -20.01 12.52 11.69
C LEU A 193 -19.22 13.40 12.66
N HIS A 194 -19.88 14.08 13.61
CA HIS A 194 -19.19 14.88 14.62
C HIS A 194 -18.29 14.01 15.50
N GLU A 195 -18.83 12.91 16.05
CA GLU A 195 -18.08 11.97 16.88
C GLU A 195 -16.86 11.41 16.15
N LYS A 196 -16.99 11.07 14.86
CA LYS A 196 -15.90 10.48 14.06
C LYS A 196 -14.87 11.52 13.62
N GLN A 197 -15.30 12.76 13.38
CA GLN A 197 -14.41 13.88 13.13
C GLN A 197 -13.53 14.16 14.36
N ASP A 198 -14.11 14.18 15.57
CA ASP A 198 -13.38 14.36 16.84
C ASP A 198 -12.38 13.22 17.12
N GLN A 199 -12.71 12.01 16.66
CA GLN A 199 -11.86 10.83 16.77
C GLN A 199 -10.82 10.71 15.65
N GLU A 200 -10.81 11.64 14.68
CA GLU A 200 -9.97 11.60 13.49
C GLU A 200 -10.13 10.28 12.68
N VAL A 201 -11.35 9.72 12.66
CA VAL A 201 -11.67 8.50 11.92
C VAL A 201 -12.25 8.85 10.55
N SER A 202 -11.57 8.48 9.47
CA SER A 202 -12.04 8.67 8.10
C SER A 202 -13.23 7.79 7.71
N ILE A 203 -13.95 8.23 6.69
CA ILE A 203 -15.09 7.58 6.06
C ILE A 203 -14.58 6.56 5.04
N ASN A 204 -15.08 5.34 5.12
CA ASN A 204 -14.76 4.24 4.21
C ASN A 204 -15.70 4.25 3.00
N ALA A 205 -17.00 4.39 3.26
CA ALA A 205 -18.05 4.54 2.28
C ALA A 205 -19.23 5.29 2.91
N LEU A 206 -19.91 6.12 2.14
CA LEU A 206 -21.08 6.85 2.58
C LEU A 206 -22.07 6.98 1.42
N ALA A 207 -23.35 7.02 1.74
CA ALA A 207 -24.42 7.43 0.85
C ALA A 207 -25.39 8.31 1.62
N LEU A 208 -25.71 9.45 1.02
CA LEU A 208 -26.84 10.29 1.38
C LEU A 208 -27.92 10.04 0.34
N ASN A 209 -29.16 9.76 0.74
CA ASN A 209 -30.20 9.54 -0.25
C ASN A 209 -30.49 10.82 -1.02
N VAL A 210 -30.35 10.79 -2.34
CA VAL A 210 -30.45 11.99 -3.18
C VAL A 210 -31.88 12.44 -3.45
N THR A 211 -32.90 11.71 -2.97
CA THR A 211 -34.31 12.12 -3.12
C THR A 211 -35.06 12.21 -1.79
N ASP A 212 -34.44 11.83 -0.68
CA ASP A 212 -35.06 11.95 0.64
C ASP A 212 -34.07 12.47 1.69
N SER A 213 -34.60 13.07 2.75
CA SER A 213 -33.82 13.76 3.78
C SER A 213 -33.48 12.93 5.01
N ASN A 214 -33.84 11.66 5.02
CA ASN A 214 -33.86 10.82 6.22
C ASN A 214 -33.05 9.54 6.09
N SER A 215 -32.80 9.10 4.85
CA SER A 215 -32.14 7.85 4.54
C SER A 215 -30.67 8.08 4.23
N TYR A 216 -29.82 7.32 4.90
CA TYR A 216 -28.37 7.38 4.74
C TYR A 216 -27.76 6.06 5.18
N ALA A 217 -26.58 5.75 4.66
CA ALA A 217 -25.77 4.64 5.12
C ALA A 217 -24.28 5.00 5.01
N GLY A 218 -23.50 4.74 6.05
CA GLY A 218 -22.06 4.95 6.05
C GLY A 218 -21.30 3.91 6.87
N VAL A 219 -20.07 3.66 6.45
CA VAL A 219 -19.06 2.88 7.18
C VAL A 219 -17.85 3.78 7.38
N PHE A 220 -17.32 3.79 8.60
CA PHE A 220 -16.09 4.48 8.95
C PHE A 220 -14.92 3.48 8.96
N ASN A 221 -13.68 3.97 8.81
CA ASN A 221 -12.49 3.13 8.73
C ASN A 221 -12.18 2.36 10.04
N ASP A 222 -12.77 2.76 11.17
CA ASP A 222 -12.73 1.99 12.42
C ASP A 222 -13.76 0.83 12.46
N GLY A 223 -14.55 0.67 11.40
CA GLY A 223 -15.61 -0.33 11.28
C GLY A 223 -16.92 0.07 11.95
N HIS A 224 -17.06 1.31 12.42
CA HIS A 224 -18.35 1.83 12.87
C HIS A 224 -19.30 1.99 11.68
N ILE A 225 -20.54 1.56 11.87
CA ILE A 225 -21.56 1.51 10.83
C ILE A 225 -22.74 2.36 11.26
N VAL A 226 -23.20 3.23 10.37
CA VAL A 226 -24.35 4.11 10.59
C VAL A 226 -25.32 3.98 9.44
N PHE A 227 -26.60 3.87 9.74
CA PHE A 227 -27.65 3.98 8.73
C PHE A 227 -28.96 4.41 9.39
N GLY A 228 -29.82 5.08 8.62
CA GLY A 228 -31.13 5.53 9.06
C GLY A 228 -32.16 5.37 7.96
N ASN A 229 -33.40 5.01 8.32
CA ASN A 229 -34.56 4.90 7.43
C ASN A 229 -34.32 4.20 6.09
N MET A 230 -33.48 3.16 6.08
CA MET A 230 -33.06 2.48 4.85
C MET A 230 -34.23 1.92 4.04
N PRO A 231 -34.12 1.91 2.69
CA PRO A 231 -35.15 1.34 1.83
C PRO A 231 -35.49 -0.11 2.17
N TYR A 232 -36.74 -0.50 1.90
CA TYR A 232 -37.24 -1.83 2.24
C TYR A 232 -36.44 -2.96 1.56
N GLY A 233 -35.88 -3.84 2.39
CA GLY A 233 -35.07 -4.98 1.96
C GLY A 233 -33.57 -4.73 1.95
N PHE A 234 -33.10 -3.58 2.45
CA PHE A 234 -31.70 -3.41 2.87
C PHE A 234 -31.45 -4.25 4.12
N ASP A 235 -30.57 -5.25 4.05
CA ASP A 235 -30.29 -6.16 5.17
C ASP A 235 -28.95 -5.88 5.88
N GLY A 236 -28.13 -4.97 5.33
CA GLY A 236 -26.89 -4.48 5.94
C GLY A 236 -25.80 -5.54 6.16
N LYS A 237 -25.98 -6.80 5.76
CA LYS A 237 -25.06 -7.90 6.11
C LYS A 237 -23.72 -7.78 5.39
N ASP A 238 -23.77 -7.50 4.10
CA ASP A 238 -22.57 -7.35 3.26
C ASP A 238 -21.93 -5.95 3.45
N PHE A 239 -22.72 -4.98 3.93
CA PHE A 239 -22.25 -3.67 4.38
C PHE A 239 -21.31 -3.78 5.61
N VAL A 240 -21.56 -4.76 6.49
CA VAL A 240 -20.70 -5.08 7.65
C VAL A 240 -19.40 -5.81 7.23
N ALA A 241 -19.45 -6.57 6.13
CA ALA A 241 -18.31 -7.32 5.60
C ALA A 241 -17.32 -6.44 4.82
N CYS A 242 -17.74 -5.25 4.36
CA CYS A 242 -16.99 -4.41 3.44
C CYS A 242 -15.98 -3.45 4.07
N ARG A 243 -15.25 -3.91 5.09
CA ARG A 243 -14.09 -3.16 5.59
C ARG A 243 -13.06 -3.06 4.47
N ARG A 244 -12.98 -1.91 3.78
CA ARG A 244 -11.75 -1.55 3.07
C ARG A 244 -10.69 -1.40 4.15
N LYS A 245 -9.73 -2.32 4.23
CA LYS A 245 -8.50 -2.09 5.01
C LYS A 245 -7.66 -1.07 4.24
N ILE A 246 -8.08 0.20 4.21
CA ILE A 246 -7.07 1.27 4.11
C ILE A 246 -6.45 1.28 5.48
N MET A 247 -5.23 0.78 5.52
CA MET A 247 -4.59 0.42 6.76
C MET A 247 -4.15 1.72 7.42
N SER A 248 -4.79 2.03 8.55
CA SER A 248 -4.52 3.29 9.25
C SER A 248 -3.04 3.37 9.58
N THR A 249 -2.42 4.51 9.24
CA THR A 249 -1.02 4.78 9.57
C THR A 249 -0.90 5.63 10.83
N ARG A 250 0.08 5.34 11.68
CA ARG A 250 0.43 6.16 12.86
C ARG A 250 1.93 6.32 12.93
N THR A 251 2.43 7.56 12.96
CA THR A 251 3.85 7.82 13.24
C THR A 251 4.17 7.42 14.68
N LEU A 252 5.12 6.50 14.87
CA LEU A 252 5.60 6.07 16.19
C LEU A 252 6.76 6.94 16.66
N PHE A 253 7.65 7.31 15.74
CA PHE A 253 8.82 8.12 16.05
C PHE A 253 9.29 8.82 14.77
N GLN A 254 9.73 10.07 14.89
CA GLN A 254 10.32 10.84 13.81
C GLN A 254 11.56 11.55 14.33
N LEU A 255 12.63 11.55 13.52
CA LEU A 255 13.83 12.32 13.82
C LEU A 255 13.54 13.83 13.74
N THR A 256 14.39 14.66 14.33
CA THR A 256 14.14 16.10 14.39
C THR A 256 14.87 16.91 13.31
N SER A 257 15.78 16.28 12.57
CA SER A 257 16.59 16.92 11.54
C SER A 257 16.31 16.36 10.14
N GLN A 258 16.49 17.20 9.13
CA GLN A 258 16.60 16.80 7.73
C GLN A 258 18.06 17.00 7.27
N SER A 259 18.59 16.25 6.31
CA SER A 259 18.07 15.08 5.58
C SER A 259 18.50 13.80 6.29
N THR A 260 17.55 13.07 6.90
CA THR A 260 17.83 11.85 7.68
C THR A 260 17.18 10.63 7.05
N TRP A 261 17.74 9.44 7.26
CA TRP A 261 17.33 8.25 6.51
C TRP A 261 17.39 6.98 7.37
N PHE A 262 16.24 6.39 7.71
CA PHE A 262 16.19 5.03 8.25
C PHE A 262 16.19 4.04 7.10
N GLU A 263 17.21 3.19 7.01
CA GLU A 263 17.39 2.30 5.87
C GLU A 263 16.70 0.96 6.06
N ASN A 264 16.97 0.31 7.19
CA ASN A 264 16.46 -1.03 7.43
C ASN A 264 15.99 -1.17 8.87
N ILE A 265 15.09 -2.13 9.11
CA ILE A 265 14.52 -2.37 10.43
C ILE A 265 14.39 -3.84 10.76
N THR A 266 14.44 -4.14 12.05
CA THR A 266 14.12 -5.46 12.61
C THR A 266 13.39 -5.29 13.93
N ILE A 267 12.83 -6.37 14.46
CA ILE A 267 12.09 -6.35 15.72
C ILE A 267 12.79 -7.22 16.77
N ARG A 268 12.93 -6.67 17.97
CA ARG A 268 13.40 -7.40 19.15
C ARG A 268 12.28 -8.30 19.70
N PRO A 269 12.60 -9.38 20.44
CA PRO A 269 11.59 -10.24 21.07
C PRO A 269 10.61 -9.50 21.99
N ASN A 270 11.02 -8.35 22.55
CA ASN A 270 10.20 -7.51 23.41
C ASN A 270 9.28 -6.52 22.64
N GLY A 271 9.29 -6.52 21.31
CA GLY A 271 8.49 -5.64 20.45
C GLY A 271 9.15 -4.29 20.11
N THR A 272 10.34 -3.99 20.63
CA THR A 272 11.11 -2.81 20.22
C THR A 272 11.59 -2.95 18.78
N VAL A 273 11.36 -1.94 17.95
CA VAL A 273 11.86 -1.88 16.57
C VAL A 273 13.28 -1.30 16.58
N LEU A 274 14.22 -1.97 15.95
CA LEU A 274 15.57 -1.46 15.71
C LEU A 274 15.63 -0.90 14.29
N ALA A 275 16.27 0.25 14.12
CA ALA A 275 16.43 0.90 12.83
C ALA A 275 17.89 1.30 12.58
N THR A 276 18.41 0.98 11.40
CA THR A 276 19.71 1.44 10.91
C THR A 276 19.57 2.77 10.18
N ARG A 277 20.62 3.59 10.18
CA ARG A 277 20.64 4.87 9.46
C ARG A 277 21.61 4.84 8.30
N LEU A 278 21.15 5.25 7.11
CA LEU A 278 22.00 5.38 5.92
C LEU A 278 22.91 6.61 6.01
N ASP A 279 22.49 7.63 6.77
CA ASP A 279 23.18 8.92 6.82
C ASP A 279 24.24 9.02 7.93
N VAL A 280 24.24 8.09 8.89
CA VAL A 280 25.21 8.00 10.00
C VAL A 280 25.30 6.54 10.49
N PRO A 281 26.43 6.07 11.06
CA PRO A 281 26.59 4.67 11.46
C PRO A 281 25.93 4.37 12.83
N GLU A 282 24.65 4.70 12.98
CA GLU A 282 23.89 4.58 14.22
C GLU A 282 22.74 3.59 14.10
N VAL A 283 22.50 2.82 15.17
CA VAL A 283 21.29 2.01 15.34
C VAL A 283 20.42 2.66 16.42
N TRP A 284 19.15 2.81 16.09
CA TRP A 284 18.12 3.41 16.93
C TRP A 284 17.13 2.34 17.40
N ALA A 285 16.64 2.47 18.63
CA ALA A 285 15.54 1.67 19.16
C ALA A 285 14.29 2.54 19.25
N ILE A 286 13.18 2.04 18.71
CA ILE A 286 11.86 2.66 18.73
C ILE A 286 10.95 1.75 19.54
N GLU A 287 10.32 2.31 20.57
CA GLU A 287 9.36 1.64 21.43
C GLU A 287 7.93 1.97 20.95
N PRO A 288 7.22 1.07 20.24
CA PRO A 288 5.93 1.40 19.62
C PRO A 288 4.90 1.90 20.63
N GLU A 289 4.78 1.21 21.78
CA GLU A 289 3.82 1.53 22.84
C GLU A 289 4.02 2.93 23.43
N LYS A 290 5.27 3.39 23.52
CA LYS A 290 5.61 4.70 24.08
C LYS A 290 5.68 5.79 23.01
N SER A 291 5.69 5.42 21.73
CA SER A 291 5.94 6.33 20.61
C SER A 291 7.21 7.17 20.83
N SER A 292 8.29 6.50 21.26
CA SER A 292 9.57 7.11 21.57
C SER A 292 10.71 6.36 20.90
N GLY A 293 11.76 7.09 20.53
CA GLY A 293 12.95 6.53 19.93
C GLY A 293 14.22 7.10 20.55
N SER A 294 15.25 6.27 20.65
CA SER A 294 16.57 6.68 21.13
C SER A 294 17.67 5.93 20.39
N ARG A 295 18.82 6.59 20.23
CA ARG A 295 20.03 5.92 19.73
C ARG A 295 20.53 4.93 20.78
N ILE A 296 20.76 3.69 20.39
CA ILE A 296 21.26 2.65 21.30
C ILE A 296 22.73 2.33 21.07
N LEU A 297 23.23 2.40 19.84
CA LEU A 297 24.66 2.19 19.57
C LEU A 297 25.11 2.95 18.33
N ARG A 298 26.43 3.06 18.20
CA ARG A 298 27.14 3.53 17.03
C ARG A 298 28.14 2.46 16.61
N ILE A 299 28.18 2.09 15.34
CA ILE A 299 29.20 1.17 14.81
C ILE A 299 30.51 1.96 14.68
N PRO A 300 31.63 1.47 15.25
CA PRO A 300 32.91 2.19 15.25
C PRO A 300 33.65 1.98 13.93
N LEU A 301 33.09 2.52 12.84
CA LEU A 301 33.81 2.65 11.58
C LEU A 301 34.98 3.63 11.75
N SER A 302 36.07 3.35 11.04
CA SER A 302 37.27 4.18 11.10
C SER A 302 37.01 5.57 10.48
N ASP A 303 37.64 6.61 11.05
CA ASP A 303 37.43 8.01 10.67
C ASP A 303 37.86 8.33 9.22
N ASP A 304 38.64 7.44 8.60
CA ASP A 304 39.04 7.50 7.19
C ASP A 304 37.95 7.03 6.22
N VAL A 305 36.90 6.36 6.69
CA VAL A 305 35.71 6.02 5.91
C VAL A 305 34.81 7.26 5.84
N PRO A 306 34.72 7.95 4.69
CA PRO A 306 33.81 9.09 4.55
C PRO A 306 32.35 8.60 4.56
N ASN A 307 31.40 9.50 4.79
CA ASN A 307 29.96 9.23 4.62
C ASN A 307 29.52 7.89 5.24
N GLN A 308 29.96 7.65 6.47
CA GLN A 308 29.73 6.41 7.21
C GLN A 308 28.22 6.10 7.28
N ALA A 309 27.84 4.91 6.83
CA ALA A 309 26.46 4.50 6.64
C ALA A 309 26.20 3.11 7.19
N LEU A 310 24.99 2.86 7.70
CA LEU A 310 24.48 1.51 7.96
C LEU A 310 23.40 1.16 6.95
N THR A 311 23.32 -0.12 6.59
CA THR A 311 22.29 -0.66 5.70
C THR A 311 21.48 -1.76 6.37
N GLY A 312 21.47 -2.98 5.83
CA GLY A 312 20.64 -4.07 6.33
C GLY A 312 20.90 -4.42 7.79
N ILE A 313 19.86 -4.92 8.46
CA ILE A 313 19.94 -5.48 9.81
C ILE A 313 19.09 -6.75 9.89
N CYS A 314 19.62 -7.83 10.46
CA CYS A 314 18.85 -9.06 10.69
C CYS A 314 19.08 -9.64 12.08
N SER A 315 18.05 -10.28 12.65
CA SER A 315 18.16 -10.97 13.94
C SER A 315 18.70 -12.38 13.72
N LEU A 316 19.90 -12.65 14.24
CA LEU A 316 20.50 -13.99 14.19
C LEU A 316 19.98 -14.85 15.34
N LYS A 317 19.89 -14.26 16.53
CA LYS A 317 19.38 -14.84 17.78
C LYS A 317 18.61 -13.77 18.54
N PRO A 318 17.83 -14.13 19.59
CA PRO A 318 17.26 -13.15 20.50
C PRO A 318 18.32 -12.14 20.95
N ASP A 319 18.08 -10.87 20.61
CA ASP A 319 18.96 -9.74 20.93
C ASP A 319 20.40 -9.77 20.36
N ILE A 320 20.65 -10.58 19.33
CA ILE A 320 21.91 -10.58 18.57
C ILE A 320 21.62 -10.34 17.09
N PHE A 321 22.23 -9.29 16.53
CA PHE A 321 21.94 -8.80 15.18
C PHE A 321 23.20 -8.67 14.33
N ALA A 322 23.10 -9.01 13.05
CA ALA A 322 24.09 -8.62 12.05
C ALA A 322 23.68 -7.29 11.40
N VAL A 323 24.64 -6.40 11.17
CA VAL A 323 24.42 -5.07 10.60
C VAL A 323 25.44 -4.79 9.49
N GLY A 324 24.97 -4.33 8.33
CA GLY A 324 25.81 -3.85 7.24
C GLY A 324 26.32 -2.44 7.51
N ALA A 325 27.61 -2.20 7.27
CA ALA A 325 28.24 -0.90 7.48
C ALA A 325 29.28 -0.59 6.41
N GLY A 326 29.35 0.65 5.94
CA GLY A 326 30.29 1.09 4.90
C GLY A 326 30.22 2.59 4.66
N SER A 327 30.55 3.02 3.44
CA SER A 327 30.45 4.41 2.98
C SER A 327 29.38 4.57 1.91
N PHE A 328 28.47 5.52 2.11
CA PHE A 328 27.43 5.86 1.16
C PHE A 328 27.23 7.38 1.07
N ASP A 329 27.61 7.97 -0.06
CA ASP A 329 27.45 9.40 -0.30
C ASP A 329 26.02 9.75 -0.72
N MET A 330 25.19 10.12 0.27
CA MET A 330 23.83 10.58 0.01
C MET A 330 23.77 11.91 -0.75
N ILE A 331 24.73 12.82 -0.54
CA ILE A 331 24.68 14.20 -1.04
C ILE A 331 25.29 14.29 -2.45
N GLY A 332 26.38 13.57 -2.72
CA GLY A 332 27.09 13.55 -4.01
C GLY A 332 26.48 12.60 -5.05
N GLY A 333 25.17 12.37 -4.98
CA GLY A 333 24.41 11.61 -5.98
C GLY A 333 24.14 10.15 -5.63
N SER A 334 23.97 9.82 -4.34
CA SER A 334 23.59 8.48 -3.86
C SER A 334 24.54 7.38 -4.33
N LYS A 335 25.83 7.52 -3.98
CA LYS A 335 26.90 6.63 -4.44
C LYS A 335 27.47 5.80 -3.29
N PRO A 336 27.41 4.46 -3.35
CA PRO A 336 28.21 3.63 -2.45
C PRO A 336 29.70 3.73 -2.83
N GLU A 337 30.58 3.46 -1.87
CA GLU A 337 32.01 3.28 -2.10
C GLU A 337 32.35 1.77 -2.10
N PRO A 338 32.55 1.13 -3.27
CA PRO A 338 32.95 -0.27 -3.35
C PRO A 338 34.18 -0.58 -2.50
N GLY A 339 34.16 -1.72 -1.81
CA GLY A 339 35.24 -2.16 -0.94
C GLY A 339 35.29 -1.51 0.45
N SER A 340 34.42 -0.54 0.76
CA SER A 340 34.28 0.01 2.12
C SER A 340 33.42 -0.84 3.06
N TRP A 341 32.77 -1.88 2.54
CA TRP A 341 31.69 -2.58 3.22
C TRP A 341 32.17 -3.67 4.18
N SER A 342 31.44 -3.81 5.28
CA SER A 342 31.71 -4.76 6.35
C SER A 342 30.42 -5.21 7.04
N ILE A 343 30.48 -6.36 7.71
CA ILE A 343 29.40 -6.85 8.58
C ILE A 343 29.85 -6.77 10.04
N TRP A 344 28.96 -6.31 10.89
CA TRP A 344 29.15 -6.17 12.32
C TRP A 344 28.08 -6.90 13.10
N LEU A 345 28.45 -7.43 14.27
CA LEU A 345 27.56 -8.02 15.23
C LEU A 345 27.20 -6.99 16.29
N ALA A 346 25.91 -6.79 16.54
CA ALA A 346 25.39 -6.03 17.67
C ALA A 346 24.75 -7.01 18.68
N ASP A 347 25.36 -7.11 19.85
CA ASP A 347 24.88 -7.92 20.98
C ASP A 347 24.21 -6.98 22.00
N LEU A 348 22.89 -7.15 22.16
CA LEU A 348 22.03 -6.38 23.05
C LEU A 348 21.53 -7.20 24.24
N THR A 349 22.18 -8.34 24.54
CA THR A 349 21.77 -9.24 25.63
C THR A 349 22.13 -8.71 27.01
N GLY A 350 23.14 -7.84 27.11
CA GLY A 350 23.58 -7.19 28.34
C GLY A 350 22.92 -5.83 28.58
N GLU A 351 23.31 -5.17 29.69
CA GLU A 351 22.87 -3.80 29.99
C GLU A 351 23.41 -2.78 28.98
N GLU A 352 24.65 -2.98 28.52
CA GLU A 352 25.31 -2.13 27.54
C GLU A 352 25.49 -2.88 26.21
N PRO A 353 25.14 -2.27 25.07
CA PRO A 353 25.35 -2.85 23.75
C PRO A 353 26.84 -3.14 23.47
N LYS A 354 27.12 -4.31 22.90
CA LYS A 354 28.46 -4.66 22.41
C LYS A 354 28.44 -4.76 20.89
N VAL A 355 29.44 -4.18 20.25
CA VAL A 355 29.59 -4.21 18.80
C VAL A 355 30.91 -4.87 18.43
N THR A 356 30.90 -5.82 17.51
CA THR A 356 32.12 -6.55 17.08
C THR A 356 32.11 -6.72 15.57
N LYS A 357 33.22 -6.43 14.90
CA LYS A 357 33.33 -6.65 13.45
C LYS A 357 33.37 -8.16 13.17
N VAL A 358 32.56 -8.60 12.21
CA VAL A 358 32.52 -9.99 11.74
C VAL A 358 33.47 -10.17 10.55
N ALA A 359 33.31 -9.35 9.52
CA ALA A 359 34.10 -9.44 8.30
C ALA A 359 34.19 -8.07 7.61
N ASP A 360 35.36 -7.76 7.05
CA ASP A 360 35.48 -6.79 5.97
C ASP A 360 35.16 -7.53 4.66
N MET A 361 34.25 -6.99 3.85
CA MET A 361 33.75 -7.62 2.62
C MET A 361 34.16 -6.78 1.40
N ALA A 362 35.46 -6.68 1.18
CA ALA A 362 36.05 -5.73 0.24
C ALA A 362 35.67 -5.98 -1.24
N GLU A 363 35.19 -7.18 -1.58
CA GLU A 363 34.72 -7.51 -2.93
C GLU A 363 33.29 -7.03 -3.21
N ILE A 364 32.54 -6.61 -2.19
CA ILE A 364 31.17 -6.14 -2.34
C ILE A 364 31.14 -4.68 -2.80
N GLY A 365 30.33 -4.40 -3.82
CA GLY A 365 30.11 -3.04 -4.28
C GLY A 365 29.19 -2.23 -3.36
N MET A 366 28.08 -2.83 -2.93
CA MET A 366 27.16 -2.23 -1.96
C MET A 366 26.37 -3.29 -1.18
N ILE A 367 26.55 -3.33 0.14
CA ILE A 367 25.67 -4.12 1.02
C ILE A 367 24.36 -3.36 1.20
N ASN A 368 23.22 -4.00 0.97
CA ASN A 368 21.92 -3.49 1.39
C ASN A 368 21.16 -4.51 2.22
N GLY A 369 20.29 -5.32 1.61
CA GLY A 369 19.53 -6.35 2.30
C GLY A 369 20.41 -7.40 2.98
N ILE A 370 20.08 -7.71 4.23
CA ILE A 370 20.67 -8.80 4.99
C ILE A 370 19.53 -9.65 5.57
N THR A 371 19.63 -10.97 5.47
CA THR A 371 18.66 -11.86 6.09
C THR A 371 19.31 -13.07 6.73
N THR A 372 18.72 -13.53 7.83
CA THR A 372 19.21 -14.68 8.58
C THR A 372 18.92 -15.96 7.82
N TRP A 373 19.97 -16.72 7.49
CA TRP A 373 19.81 -18.10 7.04
C TRP A 373 19.61 -19.01 8.25
N ASP A 374 20.52 -18.96 9.21
CA ASP A 374 20.42 -19.66 10.49
C ASP A 374 21.15 -18.87 11.60
N GLU A 375 21.23 -19.44 12.79
CA GLU A 375 21.86 -18.83 13.96
C GLU A 375 23.30 -18.33 13.76
N ASN A 376 24.03 -18.89 12.80
CA ASN A 376 25.44 -18.57 12.55
C ASN A 376 25.69 -18.16 11.09
N THR A 377 24.65 -18.00 10.27
CA THR A 377 24.76 -17.73 8.84
C THR A 377 23.83 -16.62 8.41
N ALA A 378 24.36 -15.61 7.72
CA ALA A 378 23.59 -14.56 7.08
C ALA A 378 23.74 -14.60 5.56
N LEU A 379 22.70 -14.17 4.85
CA LEU A 379 22.76 -13.84 3.43
C LEU A 379 22.85 -12.33 3.28
N VAL A 380 23.77 -11.87 2.45
CA VAL A 380 24.13 -10.45 2.27
C VAL A 380 24.04 -10.13 0.78
N THR A 381 23.25 -9.12 0.41
CA THR A 381 23.15 -8.69 -0.99
C THR A 381 24.34 -7.83 -1.41
N ASP A 382 24.73 -7.95 -2.66
CA ASP A 382 25.59 -7.00 -3.37
C ASP A 382 24.78 -6.31 -4.46
N CYS A 383 24.35 -5.09 -4.16
CA CYS A 383 23.42 -4.35 -5.00
C CYS A 383 24.04 -3.87 -6.30
N LEU A 384 25.37 -3.68 -6.35
CA LEU A 384 26.05 -3.22 -7.55
C LEU A 384 26.39 -4.36 -8.49
N TYR A 385 26.81 -5.50 -7.95
CA TYR A 385 27.27 -6.63 -8.75
C TYR A 385 26.24 -7.74 -8.91
N GLY A 386 25.04 -7.61 -8.30
CA GLY A 386 23.92 -8.52 -8.54
C GLY A 386 24.14 -9.91 -7.95
N ARG A 387 24.61 -9.98 -6.70
CA ARG A 387 24.98 -11.24 -6.04
C ARG A 387 24.40 -11.34 -4.64
N VAL A 388 24.30 -12.56 -4.14
CA VAL A 388 24.06 -12.85 -2.73
C VAL A 388 25.23 -13.64 -2.18
N TYR A 389 25.84 -13.12 -1.12
CA TYR A 389 26.89 -13.80 -0.37
C TYR A 389 26.29 -14.55 0.81
N LYS A 390 26.80 -15.76 1.07
CA LYS A 390 26.57 -16.50 2.31
C LYS A 390 27.76 -16.24 3.24
N LEU A 391 27.48 -15.68 4.41
CA LEU A 391 28.47 -15.30 5.42
C LEU A 391 28.31 -16.18 6.66
N ASP A 392 29.40 -16.81 7.07
CA ASP A 392 29.53 -17.45 8.38
C ASP A 392 29.88 -16.38 9.43
N ILE A 393 28.96 -16.17 10.38
CA ILE A 393 29.09 -15.14 11.42
C ILE A 393 30.19 -15.45 12.43
N THR A 394 30.53 -16.74 12.60
CA THR A 394 31.52 -17.18 13.59
C THR A 394 32.94 -16.97 13.07
N THR A 395 33.16 -17.29 11.80
CA THR A 395 34.50 -17.26 11.18
C THR A 395 34.75 -16.00 10.35
N GLY A 396 33.70 -15.27 9.98
CA GLY A 396 33.77 -14.16 9.04
C GLY A 396 34.03 -14.58 7.60
N SER A 397 34.04 -15.89 7.30
CA SER A 397 34.23 -16.40 5.94
C SER A 397 32.96 -16.25 5.12
N TYR A 398 33.09 -15.81 3.86
CA TYR A 398 31.95 -15.66 2.96
C TYR A 398 32.28 -16.13 1.55
N ASN A 399 31.24 -16.51 0.81
CA ASN A 399 31.32 -16.86 -0.60
C ASN A 399 30.03 -16.46 -1.32
N VAL A 400 30.11 -16.24 -2.63
CA VAL A 400 28.92 -16.08 -3.47
C VAL A 400 28.08 -17.34 -3.37
N ALA A 401 26.79 -17.19 -3.07
CA ALA A 401 25.83 -18.27 -2.94
C ALA A 401 24.80 -18.26 -4.06
N LEU A 402 24.32 -17.07 -4.45
CA LEU A 402 23.37 -16.89 -5.55
C LEU A 402 23.87 -15.78 -6.48
N GLU A 403 23.74 -16.00 -7.77
CA GLU A 403 24.05 -15.04 -8.84
C GLU A 403 23.08 -15.33 -9.99
N GLU A 404 22.09 -14.47 -10.16
CA GLU A 404 21.03 -14.61 -11.15
C GLU A 404 20.94 -13.33 -11.99
N GLU A 405 20.57 -13.46 -13.27
CA GLU A 405 20.47 -12.29 -14.15
C GLU A 405 19.47 -11.26 -13.61
N THR A 406 18.38 -11.72 -13.00
CA THR A 406 17.34 -10.89 -12.34
C THR A 406 17.85 -10.08 -11.15
N MET A 407 19.05 -10.38 -10.62
CA MET A 407 19.69 -9.61 -9.54
C MET A 407 20.55 -8.46 -10.06
N THR A 408 20.91 -8.47 -11.34
CA THR A 408 21.82 -7.49 -11.95
C THR A 408 21.10 -6.20 -12.33
N ILE A 409 21.88 -5.12 -12.49
CA ILE A 409 21.42 -3.82 -12.95
C ILE A 409 21.30 -3.83 -14.49
N PRO A 410 20.14 -3.50 -15.09
CA PRO A 410 20.03 -3.30 -16.53
C PRO A 410 20.95 -2.18 -17.04
N ALA A 411 21.49 -2.32 -18.25
CA ALA A 411 22.45 -1.36 -18.81
C ALA A 411 21.91 0.07 -18.93
N ASP A 412 20.59 0.22 -19.09
CA ASP A 412 19.85 1.46 -19.24
C ASP A 412 19.14 1.91 -17.96
N ALA A 413 19.49 1.33 -16.81
CA ALA A 413 18.86 1.64 -15.54
C ALA A 413 19.03 3.12 -15.14
N PRO A 414 17.96 3.78 -14.63
CA PRO A 414 17.99 5.21 -14.29
C PRO A 414 18.84 5.53 -13.05
N PHE A 415 19.14 4.53 -12.22
CA PHE A 415 20.02 4.61 -11.06
C PHE A 415 20.73 3.25 -10.89
N GLN A 416 21.75 3.16 -10.03
CA GLN A 416 22.64 1.99 -9.95
C GLN A 416 22.35 1.15 -8.70
N VAL A 417 21.15 0.54 -8.64
CA VAL A 417 20.74 -0.36 -7.56
C VAL A 417 20.09 -1.63 -8.14
N GLY A 418 20.79 -2.75 -8.05
CA GLY A 418 20.34 -4.07 -8.52
C GLY A 418 19.43 -4.75 -7.49
N ILE A 419 19.79 -5.99 -7.13
CA ILE A 419 19.19 -6.69 -5.99
C ILE A 419 19.27 -5.79 -4.76
N ASN A 420 18.19 -5.68 -3.99
CA ASN A 420 18.12 -4.79 -2.84
C ASN A 420 17.67 -5.52 -1.57
N GLY A 421 16.36 -5.59 -1.32
CA GLY A 421 15.81 -6.36 -0.21
C GLY A 421 15.97 -7.85 -0.43
N ILE A 422 16.19 -8.61 0.65
CA ILE A 422 16.25 -10.07 0.65
C ILE A 422 15.55 -10.63 1.90
N LYS A 423 14.78 -11.71 1.72
CA LYS A 423 14.14 -12.46 2.82
C LYS A 423 14.15 -13.95 2.53
N VAL A 424 14.33 -14.76 3.56
CA VAL A 424 14.18 -16.23 3.48
C VAL A 424 12.81 -16.61 4.03
N HIS A 425 12.07 -17.42 3.29
CA HIS A 425 10.81 -17.99 3.76
C HIS A 425 10.81 -19.50 3.56
N ARG A 426 10.45 -20.23 4.62
CA ARG A 426 10.55 -21.69 4.70
C ARG A 426 9.17 -22.29 4.84
N SER A 427 8.81 -23.15 3.90
CA SER A 427 7.68 -24.07 4.02
C SER A 427 8.18 -25.46 4.45
N SER A 428 7.28 -26.40 4.76
CA SER A 428 7.66 -27.77 5.13
C SER A 428 8.46 -28.48 4.04
N ASP A 429 8.23 -28.12 2.78
CA ASP A 429 8.72 -28.88 1.62
C ASP A 429 9.77 -28.10 0.81
N GLN A 430 9.81 -26.76 0.95
CA GLN A 430 10.65 -25.89 0.13
C GLN A 430 11.08 -24.63 0.89
N THR A 431 12.36 -24.26 0.74
CA THR A 431 12.89 -22.95 1.14
C THR A 431 13.00 -22.06 -0.08
N TYR A 432 12.57 -20.81 0.05
CA TYR A 432 12.68 -19.79 -0.99
C TYR A 432 13.50 -18.60 -0.47
N VAL A 433 14.35 -18.06 -1.34
CA VAL A 433 14.93 -16.73 -1.18
C VAL A 433 14.09 -15.77 -2.02
N TYR A 434 13.45 -14.83 -1.34
CA TYR A 434 12.71 -13.71 -1.95
C TYR A 434 13.65 -12.52 -2.04
N TYR A 435 13.53 -11.73 -3.10
CA TYR A 435 14.29 -10.50 -3.25
C TYR A 435 13.59 -9.48 -4.15
N THR A 436 13.89 -8.21 -3.93
CA THR A 436 13.54 -7.11 -4.84
C THR A 436 14.74 -6.78 -5.71
N THR A 437 14.48 -6.30 -6.92
CA THR A 437 15.51 -5.67 -7.76
C THR A 437 15.02 -4.29 -8.15
N THR A 438 15.58 -3.25 -7.53
CA THR A 438 15.02 -1.90 -7.57
C THR A 438 15.00 -1.34 -8.99
N THR A 439 16.08 -1.50 -9.76
CA THR A 439 16.18 -1.01 -11.15
C THR A 439 15.47 -1.86 -12.19
N ARG A 440 15.04 -3.08 -11.83
CA ARG A 440 14.18 -3.92 -12.67
C ARG A 440 12.70 -3.76 -12.34
N PHE A 441 12.37 -2.90 -11.37
CA PHE A 441 11.02 -2.67 -10.87
C PHE A 441 10.25 -3.96 -10.62
N SER A 442 10.89 -4.94 -9.97
CA SER A 442 10.32 -6.28 -9.85
C SER A 442 10.68 -6.96 -8.55
N VAL A 443 9.82 -7.91 -8.16
CA VAL A 443 9.96 -8.74 -6.97
C VAL A 443 10.00 -10.20 -7.41
N TYR A 444 10.95 -10.95 -6.87
CA TYR A 444 11.23 -12.31 -7.30
C TYR A 444 11.30 -13.27 -6.11
N ARG A 445 11.23 -14.57 -6.41
CA ARG A 445 11.73 -15.62 -5.52
C ARG A 445 12.48 -16.68 -6.30
N VAL A 446 13.37 -17.39 -5.62
CA VAL A 446 14.06 -18.56 -6.14
C VAL A 446 14.04 -19.68 -5.11
N PRO A 447 13.65 -20.91 -5.47
CA PRO A 447 13.76 -22.05 -4.57
C PRO A 447 15.24 -22.38 -4.36
N VAL A 448 15.63 -22.67 -3.12
CA VAL A 448 17.02 -22.99 -2.77
C VAL A 448 17.13 -24.28 -1.96
N THR A 449 18.29 -24.94 -2.05
CA THR A 449 18.66 -26.07 -1.18
C THR A 449 19.05 -25.59 0.22
N GLN A 450 19.33 -26.53 1.13
CA GLN A 450 19.81 -26.21 2.48
C GLN A 450 21.19 -25.53 2.49
N GLU A 451 21.96 -25.73 1.43
CA GLU A 451 23.28 -25.15 1.23
C GLU A 451 23.21 -23.75 0.60
N VAL A 452 22.00 -23.24 0.33
CA VAL A 452 21.74 -21.95 -0.36
C VAL A 452 22.17 -22.01 -1.83
N GLN A 453 21.87 -23.13 -2.50
CA GLN A 453 22.08 -23.28 -3.94
C GLN A 453 20.74 -23.24 -4.67
N VAL A 454 20.72 -22.70 -5.88
CA VAL A 454 19.52 -22.63 -6.72
C VAL A 454 18.98 -24.04 -6.98
N ALA A 455 17.70 -24.27 -6.64
CA ALA A 455 17.04 -25.57 -6.73
C ALA A 455 15.95 -25.61 -7.82
N GLY A 456 15.79 -24.52 -8.57
CA GLY A 456 14.75 -24.37 -9.59
C GLY A 456 14.78 -22.97 -10.20
N PRO A 457 13.85 -22.66 -11.13
CA PRO A 457 13.85 -21.38 -11.82
C PRO A 457 13.51 -20.21 -10.89
N VAL A 458 14.02 -19.03 -11.22
CA VAL A 458 13.56 -17.77 -10.64
C VAL A 458 12.10 -17.52 -11.07
N GLU A 459 11.26 -17.18 -10.10
CA GLU A 459 9.86 -16.80 -10.30
C GLU A 459 9.70 -15.28 -10.09
N THR A 460 9.12 -14.59 -11.07
CA THR A 460 8.70 -13.18 -10.91
C THR A 460 7.35 -13.13 -10.21
N LEU A 461 7.29 -12.49 -9.05
CA LEU A 461 6.07 -12.34 -8.26
C LEU A 461 5.31 -11.06 -8.63
N ALA A 462 6.01 -9.98 -8.93
CA ALA A 462 5.42 -8.73 -9.41
C ALA A 462 6.41 -7.95 -10.27
N SER A 463 5.88 -7.14 -11.18
CA SER A 463 6.61 -6.19 -12.01
C SER A 463 5.96 -4.81 -11.92
N GLY A 464 6.70 -3.76 -12.28
CA GLY A 464 6.26 -2.37 -12.11
C GLY A 464 6.34 -1.87 -10.66
N VAL A 465 7.05 -2.57 -9.77
CA VAL A 465 7.21 -2.20 -8.35
C VAL A 465 8.64 -1.76 -8.10
N VAL A 466 8.86 -0.49 -7.74
CA VAL A 466 10.18 0.01 -7.33
C VAL A 466 10.51 -0.47 -5.92
N GLY A 467 10.77 -1.76 -5.76
CA GLY A 467 10.97 -2.37 -4.45
C GLY A 467 12.30 -1.98 -3.82
N ASP A 468 12.23 -1.54 -2.56
CA ASP A 468 13.36 -1.41 -1.64
C ASP A 468 13.43 -2.69 -0.79
N ASP A 469 13.26 -2.64 0.54
CA ASP A 469 13.08 -3.84 1.35
C ASP A 469 11.59 -4.16 1.64
N PHE A 470 11.33 -5.35 2.20
CA PHE A 470 9.99 -5.91 2.32
C PHE A 470 9.88 -6.92 3.48
N ALA A 471 8.65 -7.25 3.85
CA ALA A 471 8.32 -8.32 4.76
C ALA A 471 7.55 -9.44 4.05
N VAL A 472 7.75 -10.69 4.47
CA VAL A 472 7.02 -11.87 3.97
C VAL A 472 6.18 -12.45 5.11
N ALA A 473 4.87 -12.46 4.95
CA ALA A 473 3.93 -13.00 5.92
C ALA A 473 4.03 -14.53 5.99
N ARG A 474 3.49 -15.14 7.05
CA ARG A 474 3.41 -16.60 7.21
C ARG A 474 2.77 -17.33 6.03
N ASP A 475 1.80 -16.72 5.36
CA ASP A 475 1.12 -17.30 4.19
C ASP A 475 1.88 -17.07 2.86
N GLY A 476 3.02 -16.39 2.91
CA GLY A 476 3.84 -16.03 1.75
C GLY A 476 3.46 -14.71 1.09
N THR A 477 2.45 -13.99 1.57
CA THR A 477 2.09 -12.63 1.08
C THR A 477 3.23 -11.66 1.37
N LEU A 478 3.57 -10.81 0.40
CA LEU A 478 4.63 -9.82 0.56
C LEU A 478 4.05 -8.42 0.82
N TYR A 479 4.76 -7.66 1.64
CA TYR A 479 4.54 -6.23 1.85
C TYR A 479 5.83 -5.50 1.53
N VAL A 480 5.83 -4.71 0.47
CA VAL A 480 7.04 -4.14 -0.15
C VAL A 480 7.03 -2.63 0.01
N CYS A 481 8.09 -2.08 0.59
CA CYS A 481 8.33 -0.64 0.63
C CYS A 481 8.85 -0.18 -0.73
N THR A 482 8.31 0.94 -1.23
CA THR A 482 8.55 1.34 -2.63
C THR A 482 9.44 2.58 -2.78
N ASN A 483 10.20 2.94 -1.75
CA ASN A 483 11.09 4.11 -1.69
C ASN A 483 10.49 5.35 -2.38
N ILE A 484 10.97 5.67 -3.59
CA ILE A 484 10.61 6.84 -4.38
C ILE A 484 9.12 6.96 -4.73
N SER A 485 8.36 5.86 -4.68
CA SER A 485 6.90 5.90 -4.93
C SER A 485 6.08 6.19 -3.68
N ASN A 486 6.72 6.38 -2.50
CA ASN A 486 6.06 6.83 -1.27
C ASN A 486 4.90 5.93 -0.79
N THR A 487 4.98 4.62 -1.07
CA THR A 487 3.92 3.65 -0.76
C THR A 487 4.48 2.37 -0.14
N VAL A 488 3.60 1.63 0.55
CA VAL A 488 3.78 0.20 0.81
C VAL A 488 2.75 -0.56 0.01
N VAL A 489 3.19 -1.57 -0.73
CA VAL A 489 2.31 -2.41 -1.57
C VAL A 489 2.25 -3.84 -1.05
N ARG A 490 1.07 -4.46 -1.15
CA ARG A 490 0.83 -5.87 -0.89
C ARG A 490 0.89 -6.66 -2.20
N ILE A 491 1.58 -7.80 -2.20
CA ILE A 491 1.65 -8.73 -3.32
C ILE A 491 1.22 -10.13 -2.84
N PRO A 492 0.28 -10.80 -3.53
CA PRO A 492 -0.14 -12.16 -3.16
C PRO A 492 1.01 -13.18 -3.20
N ALA A 493 0.96 -14.21 -2.37
CA ALA A 493 1.98 -15.27 -2.29
C ALA A 493 2.23 -16.03 -3.62
N ALA A 494 1.22 -16.07 -4.48
CA ALA A 494 1.30 -16.67 -5.82
C ALA A 494 1.93 -15.73 -6.87
N GLY A 495 2.24 -14.48 -6.49
CA GLY A 495 2.51 -13.39 -7.42
C GLY A 495 1.22 -12.77 -7.97
N GLY A 496 1.33 -11.59 -8.59
CA GLY A 496 0.22 -10.88 -9.21
C GLY A 496 0.31 -9.36 -9.06
N LYS A 497 -0.86 -8.70 -9.17
CA LYS A 497 -0.99 -7.25 -9.06
C LYS A 497 -0.57 -6.78 -7.67
N ALA A 498 0.36 -5.83 -7.62
CA ALA A 498 0.70 -5.10 -6.40
C ALA A 498 -0.42 -4.11 -6.06
N VAL A 499 -0.86 -4.10 -4.81
CA VAL A 499 -1.94 -3.22 -4.33
C VAL A 499 -1.39 -2.33 -3.22
N THR A 500 -1.49 -1.02 -3.37
CA THR A 500 -1.10 -0.07 -2.31
C THR A 500 -1.94 -0.27 -1.06
N VAL A 501 -1.27 -0.46 0.08
CA VAL A 501 -1.91 -0.64 1.40
C VAL A 501 -1.60 0.51 2.37
N ALA A 502 -0.56 1.31 2.09
CA ALA A 502 -0.27 2.54 2.80
C ALA A 502 0.48 3.54 1.92
N GLY A 503 0.29 4.83 2.18
CA GLY A 503 0.93 5.90 1.42
C GLY A 503 0.31 6.18 0.06
N GLU A 504 0.88 7.17 -0.61
CA GLU A 504 0.50 7.63 -1.94
C GLU A 504 1.69 8.41 -2.54
N GLU A 505 1.79 8.47 -3.87
CA GLU A 505 2.93 9.04 -4.59
C GLU A 505 3.31 10.45 -4.12
N LYS A 506 2.30 11.26 -3.76
CA LYS A 506 2.48 12.67 -3.33
C LYS A 506 2.15 12.89 -1.86
N GLY A 507 2.25 11.86 -1.03
CA GLY A 507 1.90 11.89 0.38
C GLY A 507 3.08 11.60 1.30
N PHE A 508 3.01 12.13 2.51
CA PHE A 508 4.05 11.97 3.53
C PHE A 508 3.80 10.79 4.48
N ALA A 509 2.68 10.07 4.39
CA ALA A 509 2.33 9.03 5.36
C ALA A 509 3.46 7.99 5.55
N VAL A 510 4.06 7.54 4.45
CA VAL A 510 5.24 6.66 4.40
C VAL A 510 6.23 7.14 3.32
N ALA A 511 6.44 8.45 3.25
CA ALA A 511 7.31 9.09 2.24
C ALA A 511 8.73 8.51 2.25
N GLY A 512 9.17 7.96 1.13
CA GLY A 512 10.45 7.28 1.03
C GLY A 512 10.51 5.99 1.85
N SER A 513 9.44 5.20 1.92
CA SER A 513 9.43 3.93 2.66
C SER A 513 10.59 3.03 2.23
N THR A 514 11.43 2.59 3.17
CA THR A 514 12.67 1.85 2.87
C THR A 514 12.59 0.38 3.25
N ALA A 515 12.10 0.08 4.45
CA ALA A 515 11.98 -1.29 4.96
C ALA A 515 10.75 -1.47 5.84
N CYS A 516 10.31 -2.71 6.00
CA CYS A 516 9.21 -3.03 6.90
C CYS A 516 9.38 -4.38 7.62
N VAL A 517 8.74 -4.51 8.79
CA VAL A 517 8.71 -5.73 9.59
C VAL A 517 7.35 -5.89 10.26
N PHE A 518 6.89 -7.12 10.41
CA PHE A 518 5.65 -7.40 11.13
C PHE A 518 5.82 -7.27 12.65
N GLY A 519 4.76 -6.79 13.31
CA GLY A 519 4.54 -7.05 14.73
C GLY A 519 4.17 -8.52 14.98
N ASN A 520 4.14 -8.93 16.26
CA ASN A 520 4.02 -10.34 16.67
C ASN A 520 2.84 -11.12 16.04
N ASP A 521 1.71 -10.46 15.77
CA ASP A 521 0.49 -11.09 15.25
C ASP A 521 0.25 -10.86 13.75
N GLU A 522 1.19 -10.23 13.04
CA GLU A 522 1.07 -9.84 11.62
C GLU A 522 -0.18 -8.97 11.34
N ARG A 523 -0.73 -8.29 12.35
CA ARG A 523 -1.79 -7.29 12.18
C ARG A 523 -1.25 -5.87 12.08
N VAL A 524 0.04 -5.72 12.30
CA VAL A 524 0.74 -4.45 12.22
C VAL A 524 2.01 -4.65 11.41
N LEU A 525 2.26 -3.70 10.52
CA LEU A 525 3.53 -3.53 9.84
C LEU A 525 4.20 -2.26 10.38
N TYR A 526 5.43 -2.38 10.86
CA TYR A 526 6.27 -1.21 11.11
C TYR A 526 7.04 -0.89 9.83
N VAL A 527 7.11 0.39 9.48
CA VAL A 527 7.68 0.87 8.22
C VAL A 527 8.71 1.96 8.54
N ALA A 528 9.94 1.77 8.08
CA ALA A 528 10.95 2.82 8.08
C ALA A 528 10.83 3.69 6.84
N THR A 529 11.22 4.95 6.98
CA THR A 529 11.16 5.93 5.90
C THR A 529 12.45 6.73 5.77
N SER A 530 12.67 7.26 4.57
CA SER A 530 13.74 8.20 4.25
C SER A 530 13.26 9.65 4.14
N GLY A 531 11.97 9.90 4.34
CA GLY A 531 11.40 11.25 4.30
C GLY A 531 11.45 11.88 2.91
N ALA A 532 11.33 11.05 1.87
CA ALA A 532 11.38 11.44 0.45
C ALA A 532 12.68 12.14 0.02
N ASN A 533 13.81 11.88 0.70
CA ASN A 533 15.10 12.50 0.37
C ASN A 533 15.58 12.23 -1.07
N ALA A 534 15.24 11.07 -1.66
CA ALA A 534 15.63 10.74 -3.03
C ALA A 534 14.76 11.46 -4.09
N VAL A 535 13.45 11.47 -3.87
CA VAL A 535 12.46 12.13 -4.75
C VAL A 535 11.49 12.93 -3.88
N PRO A 536 11.73 14.24 -3.67
CA PRO A 536 10.93 15.06 -2.78
C PRO A 536 9.45 15.13 -3.18
N VAL A 537 8.56 15.01 -2.19
CA VAL A 537 7.11 15.14 -2.38
C VAL A 537 6.78 16.60 -2.63
N ASN A 538 6.39 16.93 -3.86
CA ASN A 538 6.13 18.31 -4.31
C ASN A 538 7.29 19.29 -4.02
N GLY A 539 8.53 18.80 -4.05
CA GLY A 539 9.71 19.61 -3.75
C GLY A 539 10.07 19.71 -2.26
N GLU A 540 9.34 19.00 -1.39
CA GLU A 540 9.56 18.99 0.06
C GLU A 540 10.02 17.62 0.56
N THR A 541 10.83 17.63 1.62
CA THR A 541 11.31 16.45 2.36
C THR A 541 10.92 16.57 3.82
N GLU A 542 10.95 15.45 4.55
CA GLU A 542 10.75 15.42 6.00
C GLU A 542 11.85 14.59 6.70
N PRO A 543 12.02 14.69 8.02
CA PRO A 543 12.88 13.76 8.74
C PRO A 543 12.36 12.32 8.62
N ALA A 544 13.28 11.37 8.54
CA ALA A 544 12.97 9.94 8.59
C ALA A 544 12.17 9.56 9.85
N LYS A 545 11.24 8.63 9.68
CA LYS A 545 10.34 8.16 10.72
C LYS A 545 10.10 6.66 10.68
N ILE A 546 9.60 6.13 11.79
CA ILE A 546 9.02 4.80 11.89
C ILE A 546 7.50 4.95 12.01
N VAL A 547 6.78 4.26 11.13
CA VAL A 547 5.32 4.33 11.01
C VAL A 547 4.71 2.96 11.30
N GLU A 548 3.67 2.93 12.11
CA GLU A 548 2.78 1.78 12.28
C GLU A 548 1.73 1.79 11.17
N VAL A 549 1.53 0.67 10.49
CA VAL A 549 0.48 0.46 9.49
C VAL A 549 -0.36 -0.74 9.92
N ARG A 550 -1.67 -0.56 10.12
CA ARG A 550 -2.57 -1.62 10.63
C ARG A 550 -3.15 -2.51 9.54
N LEU A 551 -2.67 -3.75 9.47
CA LEU A 551 -2.91 -4.75 8.42
C LEU A 551 -4.31 -5.30 8.33
#